data_AF-A0A645AX73-F1
#
_entry.id   AF-A0A645AX73-F1
#
_cell.length_a   1.000
_cell.length_b   1.000
_cell.length_c   1.000
_cell.angle_alpha   90.00
_cell.angle_beta   90.00
_cell.angle_gamma   90.00
#
_symmetry.space_group_name_H-M   'P 1'
#
loop_
_entity.id
_entity.type
_entity.pdbx_description
1 polymer ?
#
loop_
_entity_poly.entity_id
_entity_poly.type
_entity_poly.pdbx_seq_one_letter_code
_entity_poly.pdbx_strand_id
1 'polypeptide(L)'
;MECYDWLVQHHPLVTQKPADADYPVWVSFTGEATMLPSPDTVILELEIPTELIAPIHIAKWGAILNYSYLPTDENDEKRHMNLLQNYGVSDAQAYMSRFYPQIKREIQDSWKRLFDSTIVFHNNAAYGTVWELKNTWIRNVVAYDYTVHKTPQS
;
A
#
# COMPACT_ATOMS: atom_id res chain seq x y z
N MET A 1 2.15 -10.63 -8.07
CA MET A 1 3.38 -9.79 -7.91
C MET A 1 3.84 -10.05 -6.49
N GLU A 2 5.09 -10.44 -6.24
CA GLU A 2 5.53 -11.00 -4.94
C GLU A 2 5.06 -10.18 -3.71
N CYS A 3 5.14 -8.85 -3.77
CA CYS A 3 4.66 -7.98 -2.68
C CYS A 3 3.14 -8.03 -2.46
N TYR A 4 2.36 -8.08 -3.55
CA TYR A 4 0.89 -8.22 -3.46
C TYR A 4 0.48 -9.62 -3.01
N ASP A 5 1.20 -10.65 -3.46
CA ASP A 5 0.98 -12.03 -3.01
C ASP A 5 1.25 -12.14 -1.50
N TRP A 6 2.32 -11.49 -1.02
CA TRP A 6 2.61 -11.36 0.41
C TRP A 6 1.51 -10.59 1.14
N LEU A 7 1.04 -9.45 0.60
CA LEU A 7 -0.03 -8.66 1.19
C LEU A 7 -1.30 -9.48 1.38
N VAL A 8 -1.72 -10.24 0.36
CA VAL A 8 -2.91 -11.10 0.42
C VAL A 8 -2.79 -12.15 1.52
N GLN A 9 -1.62 -12.77 1.66
CA GLN A 9 -1.38 -13.81 2.68
C GLN A 9 -1.34 -13.25 4.11
N HIS A 10 -0.91 -12.00 4.28
CA HIS A 10 -0.71 -11.37 5.60
C HIS A 10 -1.75 -10.31 5.92
N HIS A 11 -2.78 -10.17 5.09
CA HIS A 11 -3.80 -9.13 5.23
C HIS A 11 -4.54 -9.23 6.58
N PRO A 12 -4.79 -8.13 7.32
CA PRO A 12 -5.44 -8.18 8.64
C PRO A 12 -6.84 -8.81 8.60
N LEU A 13 -7.53 -8.64 7.47
CA LEU A 13 -8.86 -9.19 7.22
C LEU A 13 -8.83 -10.42 6.31
N VAL A 14 -7.73 -11.17 6.23
CA VAL A 14 -7.62 -12.34 5.33
C VAL A 14 -8.71 -13.39 5.57
N THR A 15 -9.21 -13.52 6.79
CA THR A 15 -10.33 -14.41 7.13
C THR A 15 -11.66 -14.01 6.50
N GLN A 16 -11.78 -12.77 6.02
CA GLN A 16 -12.96 -12.25 5.32
C GLN A 16 -12.82 -12.31 3.79
N LYS A 17 -11.66 -12.76 3.27
CA LYS A 17 -11.39 -12.83 1.83
C LYS A 17 -12.37 -13.82 1.13
N PRO A 18 -13.16 -13.36 0.14
CA PRO A 18 -13.97 -14.25 -0.70
C PRO A 18 -13.13 -15.26 -1.47
N ALA A 19 -13.71 -16.43 -1.75
CA ALA A 19 -13.00 -17.53 -2.42
C ALA A 19 -12.62 -17.19 -3.88
N ASP A 20 -13.37 -16.29 -4.51
CA ASP A 20 -13.19 -15.81 -5.89
C ASP A 20 -12.36 -14.51 -5.98
N ALA A 21 -11.97 -13.94 -4.84
CA ALA A 21 -11.15 -12.72 -4.82
C ALA A 21 -9.66 -13.07 -4.90
N ASP A 22 -8.95 -12.55 -5.91
CA ASP A 22 -7.50 -12.65 -5.98
C ASP A 22 -6.81 -11.63 -5.08
N TYR A 23 -7.21 -10.35 -5.16
CA TYR A 23 -6.59 -9.20 -4.49
C TYR A 23 -7.64 -8.25 -3.89
N PRO A 24 -7.29 -7.46 -2.86
CA PRO A 24 -8.20 -6.46 -2.31
C PRO A 24 -8.38 -5.27 -3.26
N VAL A 25 -9.52 -4.60 -3.12
CA VAL A 25 -9.79 -3.31 -3.74
C VAL A 25 -9.22 -2.20 -2.87
N TRP A 26 -8.50 -1.27 -3.48
CA TRP A 26 -7.94 -0.11 -2.81
C TRP A 26 -8.93 1.05 -2.86
N VAL A 27 -9.11 1.71 -1.72
CA VAL A 27 -9.97 2.88 -1.57
C VAL A 27 -9.21 4.01 -0.91
N SER A 28 -9.59 5.25 -1.22
CA SER A 28 -9.01 6.44 -0.60
C SER A 28 -9.88 6.93 0.55
N PHE A 29 -9.26 7.32 1.66
CA PHE A 29 -9.99 7.92 2.79
C PHE A 29 -10.35 9.39 2.56
N THR A 30 -9.70 10.06 1.61
CA THR A 30 -9.95 11.46 1.27
C THR A 30 -10.16 11.61 -0.24
N GLY A 31 -11.00 12.57 -0.63
CA GLY A 31 -11.22 12.90 -2.05
C GLY A 31 -9.94 13.38 -2.74
N GLU A 32 -9.08 14.11 -2.04
CA GLU A 32 -7.80 14.60 -2.57
C GLU A 32 -6.83 13.47 -2.94
N ALA A 33 -6.95 12.30 -2.30
CA ALA A 33 -6.11 11.14 -2.58
C ALA A 33 -6.70 10.24 -3.69
N THR A 34 -7.89 10.56 -4.21
CA THR A 34 -8.48 9.82 -5.33
C THR A 34 -7.76 10.16 -6.63
N MET A 35 -7.67 9.17 -7.52
CA MET A 35 -7.24 9.45 -8.89
C MET A 35 -8.24 10.40 -9.53
N LEU A 36 -7.72 11.42 -10.23
CA LEU A 36 -8.56 12.31 -11.01
C LEU A 36 -9.39 11.48 -12.00
N PRO A 37 -10.69 11.78 -12.13
CA PRO A 37 -11.51 11.08 -13.09
C PRO A 37 -10.95 11.35 -14.50
N SER A 38 -10.88 10.31 -15.31
CA SER A 38 -10.56 10.36 -16.73
C SER A 38 -11.83 10.06 -17.57
N PRO A 39 -11.82 10.34 -18.88
CA PRO A 39 -12.92 9.93 -19.76
C PRO A 39 -13.25 8.45 -19.56
N ASP A 40 -14.56 8.14 -19.51
CA ASP A 40 -15.11 6.80 -19.26
C ASP A 40 -14.84 6.21 -17.87
N THR A 41 -14.46 7.04 -16.89
CA THR A 41 -14.36 6.63 -15.48
C THR A 41 -15.29 7.45 -14.57
N VAL A 42 -15.60 6.87 -13.42
CA VAL A 42 -16.35 7.53 -12.35
C VAL A 42 -15.63 7.34 -11.03
N ILE A 43 -15.77 8.31 -10.13
CA ILE A 43 -15.40 8.16 -8.71
C ILE A 43 -16.64 7.70 -7.95
N LEU A 44 -16.51 6.59 -7.21
CA LEU A 44 -17.53 6.12 -6.28
C LEU A 44 -17.20 6.64 -4.89
N GLU A 45 -18.10 7.44 -4.31
CA GLU A 45 -18.03 7.77 -2.89
C GLU A 45 -18.74 6.66 -2.11
N LEU A 46 -18.01 6.03 -1.19
CA LEU A 46 -18.45 4.82 -0.49
C LEU A 46 -18.60 5.08 1.01
N GLU A 47 -19.64 4.51 1.61
CA GLU A 47 -19.79 4.38 3.05
C GLU A 47 -19.67 2.91 3.44
N ILE A 48 -18.47 2.54 3.91
CA ILE A 48 -18.09 1.17 4.24
C ILE A 48 -17.96 1.03 5.76
N PRO A 49 -18.49 -0.03 6.38
CA PRO A 49 -18.25 -0.32 7.80
C PRO A 49 -16.75 -0.44 8.11
N THR A 50 -16.31 0.20 9.19
CA THR A 50 -14.87 0.30 9.57
C THR A 50 -14.22 -1.07 9.80
N GLU A 51 -14.98 -2.06 10.22
CA GLU A 51 -14.51 -3.43 10.44
C GLU A 51 -14.21 -4.22 9.15
N LEU A 52 -14.62 -3.70 7.99
CA LEU A 52 -14.40 -4.29 6.66
C LEU A 52 -13.25 -3.62 5.89
N ILE A 53 -12.65 -2.57 6.46
CA ILE A 53 -11.57 -1.81 5.83
C ILE A 53 -10.26 -1.95 6.63
N ALA A 54 -9.21 -2.42 5.97
CA ALA A 54 -7.87 -2.47 6.55
C ALA A 54 -7.05 -1.27 6.04
N PRO A 55 -6.54 -0.40 6.93
CA PRO A 55 -5.69 0.70 6.51
C PRO A 55 -4.29 0.18 6.14
N ILE A 56 -3.80 0.59 4.97
CA ILE A 56 -2.45 0.33 4.48
C ILE A 56 -1.68 1.63 4.43
N HIS A 57 -0.62 1.71 5.22
CA HIS A 57 0.22 2.89 5.30
C HIS A 57 0.99 3.13 4.00
N ILE A 58 0.83 4.30 3.38
CA ILE A 58 1.35 4.60 2.04
C ILE A 58 2.88 4.50 2.01
N ALA A 59 3.57 5.16 2.96
CA ALA A 59 5.04 5.14 3.00
C ALA A 59 5.61 3.73 3.20
N LYS A 60 5.07 2.95 4.15
CA LYS A 60 5.49 1.56 4.38
C LYS A 60 5.22 0.68 3.17
N TRP A 61 4.05 0.82 2.53
CA TRP A 61 3.73 0.06 1.33
C TRP A 61 4.66 0.42 0.16
N GLY A 62 4.97 1.70 -0.03
CA GLY A 62 5.95 2.15 -1.01
C GLY A 62 7.34 1.55 -0.77
N ALA A 63 7.78 1.47 0.49
CA ALA A 63 9.03 0.79 0.85
C ALA A 63 8.98 -0.71 0.51
N ILE A 64 7.89 -1.42 0.79
CA ILE A 64 7.70 -2.83 0.40
C ILE A 64 7.76 -3.00 -1.13
N LEU A 65 7.11 -2.13 -1.89
CA LEU A 65 7.14 -2.16 -3.35
C LEU A 65 8.55 -1.92 -3.92
N ASN A 66 9.39 -1.18 -3.19
CA ASN A 66 10.80 -0.95 -3.52
C ASN A 66 11.74 -2.04 -2.95
N TYR A 67 11.18 -3.11 -2.36
CA TYR A 67 11.91 -4.16 -1.65
C TYR A 67 12.80 -3.64 -0.50
N SER A 68 12.40 -2.54 0.12
CA SER A 68 13.12 -1.92 1.22
C SER A 68 12.80 -2.57 2.57
N TYR A 69 13.78 -2.52 3.47
CA TYR A 69 13.59 -2.88 4.87
C TYR A 69 12.71 -1.85 5.59
N LEU A 70 11.79 -2.31 6.44
CA LEU A 70 10.95 -1.45 7.28
C LEU A 70 11.52 -1.40 8.70
N PRO A 71 12.31 -0.42 9.12
CA PRO A 71 12.90 -0.40 10.46
C PRO A 71 11.87 -0.23 11.58
N THR A 72 12.15 -0.75 12.78
CA THR A 72 11.33 -0.48 13.98
C THR A 72 11.57 0.91 14.56
N ASP A 73 12.81 1.39 14.43
CA ASP A 73 13.31 2.65 14.98
C ASP A 73 14.62 3.04 14.28
N GLU A 74 15.17 4.20 14.60
CA GLU A 74 16.40 4.72 14.01
C GLU A 74 17.64 3.83 14.25
N ASN A 75 17.69 3.09 15.36
CA ASN A 75 18.83 2.21 15.64
C ASN A 75 18.75 0.95 14.78
N ASP A 76 17.56 0.39 14.60
CA ASP A 76 17.32 -0.72 13.68
C ASP A 76 17.62 -0.31 12.23
N GLU A 77 17.23 0.90 11.83
CA GLU A 77 17.57 1.47 10.52
C GLU A 77 19.09 1.57 10.33
N LYS A 78 19.82 2.17 11.29
CA LYS A 78 21.29 2.29 11.23
C LYS A 78 21.97 0.93 11.17
N ARG A 79 21.50 -0.05 11.95
CA ARG A 79 22.02 -1.42 11.95
C ARG A 79 21.88 -2.05 10.56
N HIS A 80 20.70 -1.95 9.95
CA HIS A 80 20.43 -2.48 8.61
C HIS A 80 21.24 -1.75 7.53
N MET A 81 21.36 -0.41 7.61
CA MET A 81 22.19 0.36 6.70
C MET A 81 23.67 -0.03 6.78
N ASN A 82 24.21 -0.24 7.98
CA ASN A 82 25.59 -0.70 8.15
C ASN A 82 25.81 -2.11 7.56
N LEU A 83 24.82 -3.00 7.70
CA LEU A 83 24.85 -4.31 7.05
C LEU A 83 24.98 -4.15 5.53
N LEU A 84 24.10 -3.37 4.90
CA LEU A 84 24.13 -3.09 3.47
C LEU A 84 25.46 -2.48 3.00
N GLN A 85 26.00 -1.53 3.76
CA GLN A 85 27.29 -0.89 3.46
C GLN A 85 28.46 -1.89 3.48
N ASN A 86 28.49 -2.80 4.47
CA ASN A 86 29.53 -3.82 4.55
C ASN A 86 29.53 -4.78 3.35
N TYR A 87 28.35 -5.03 2.77
CA TYR A 87 28.21 -5.85 1.57
C TYR A 87 28.27 -5.05 0.26
N GLY A 88 28.25 -3.70 0.32
CA GLY A 88 28.28 -2.83 -0.84
C GLY A 88 27.04 -2.96 -1.74
N VAL A 89 25.86 -3.21 -1.16
CA VAL A 89 24.60 -3.42 -1.90
C VAL A 89 23.46 -2.58 -1.36
N SER A 90 22.45 -2.29 -2.19
CA SER A 90 21.17 -1.75 -1.74
C SER A 90 20.20 -2.87 -1.36
N ASP A 91 19.11 -2.51 -0.67
CA ASP A 91 17.99 -3.41 -0.37
C ASP A 91 17.47 -4.15 -1.61
N ALA A 92 17.11 -3.41 -2.66
CA ALA A 92 16.59 -3.99 -3.89
C ALA A 92 17.61 -4.92 -4.57
N GLN A 93 18.90 -4.56 -4.56
CA GLN A 93 19.96 -5.43 -5.08
C GLN A 93 20.11 -6.71 -4.26
N ALA A 94 20.07 -6.60 -2.93
CA ALA A 94 20.14 -7.74 -2.03
C ALA A 94 18.94 -8.66 -2.19
N TYR A 95 17.73 -8.09 -2.28
CA TYR A 95 16.46 -8.80 -2.41
C TYR A 95 16.33 -9.57 -3.73
N MET A 96 16.70 -8.93 -4.85
CA MET A 96 16.57 -9.51 -6.19
C MET A 96 17.66 -10.54 -6.50
N SER A 97 18.72 -10.57 -5.69
CA SER A 97 19.87 -11.44 -5.86
C SER A 97 19.75 -12.74 -5.06
N ARG A 98 20.26 -13.85 -5.62
CA ARG A 98 20.43 -15.11 -4.88
C ARG A 98 21.60 -15.11 -3.90
N PHE A 99 22.47 -14.11 -3.96
CA PHE A 99 23.72 -14.07 -3.18
C PHE A 99 23.52 -13.60 -1.73
N TYR A 100 22.37 -12.96 -1.42
CA TYR A 100 22.09 -12.39 -0.11
C TYR A 100 20.80 -12.94 0.52
N PRO A 101 20.64 -14.28 0.65
CA PRO A 101 19.39 -14.87 1.11
C PRO A 101 19.01 -14.46 2.54
N GLN A 102 19.99 -14.13 3.38
CA GLN A 102 19.75 -13.66 4.75
C GLN A 102 19.18 -12.23 4.74
N ILE A 103 19.76 -11.31 3.97
CA ILE A 103 19.26 -9.92 3.84
C ILE A 103 17.87 -9.93 3.19
N LYS A 104 17.66 -10.76 2.16
CA LYS A 104 16.33 -10.93 1.56
C LYS A 104 15.29 -11.34 2.61
N ARG A 105 15.59 -12.35 3.42
CA ARG A 105 14.67 -12.83 4.47
C ARG A 105 14.42 -11.74 5.50
N GLU A 106 15.44 -11.02 5.92
CA GLU A 106 15.32 -9.91 6.88
C GLU A 106 14.41 -8.79 6.35
N ILE A 107 14.53 -8.42 5.07
CA ILE A 107 13.61 -7.50 4.40
C ILE A 107 12.18 -8.04 4.45
N GLN A 108 11.95 -9.29 4.02
CA GLN A 108 10.61 -9.90 4.01
C GLN A 108 10.00 -10.00 5.42
N ASP A 109 10.80 -10.37 6.42
CA ASP A 109 10.37 -10.49 7.82
C ASP A 109 10.02 -9.11 8.40
N SER A 110 10.62 -8.02 7.90
CA SER A 110 10.27 -6.66 8.28
C SER A 110 8.90 -6.23 7.76
N TRP A 111 8.40 -6.82 6.66
CA TRP A 111 7.15 -6.40 6.03
C TRP A 111 5.94 -6.55 6.94
N LYS A 112 5.96 -7.48 7.91
CA LYS A 112 4.89 -7.60 8.93
C LYS A 112 4.64 -6.32 9.71
N ARG A 113 5.64 -5.41 9.77
CA ARG A 113 5.57 -4.08 10.39
C ARG A 113 4.67 -3.11 9.63
N LEU A 114 4.22 -3.47 8.42
CA LEU A 114 3.19 -2.76 7.67
C LEU A 114 1.93 -2.53 8.52
N PHE A 115 1.53 -3.56 9.26
CA PHE A 115 0.31 -3.56 10.07
C PHE A 115 0.54 -3.16 11.54
N ASP A 116 1.79 -2.87 11.91
CA ASP A 116 2.12 -2.40 13.26
C ASP A 116 1.89 -0.88 13.35
N SER A 117 0.83 -0.48 14.04
CA SER A 117 0.46 0.92 14.23
C SER A 117 1.40 1.68 15.16
N THR A 118 2.26 0.99 15.92
CA THR A 118 3.24 1.62 16.83
C THR A 118 4.50 2.08 16.10
N ILE A 119 4.77 1.52 14.91
CA ILE A 119 5.92 1.90 14.08
C ILE A 119 5.54 3.09 13.20
N VAL A 120 6.14 4.24 13.46
CA VAL A 120 5.98 5.48 12.67
C VAL A 120 6.98 5.47 11.52
N PHE A 121 6.52 5.73 10.29
CA PHE A 121 7.38 5.69 9.10
C PHE A 121 7.07 6.85 8.15
N HIS A 122 7.91 7.89 8.19
CA HIS A 122 7.81 9.17 7.46
C HIS A 122 6.56 10.02 7.74
N ASN A 123 5.39 9.60 7.24
CA ASN A 123 4.09 10.27 7.43
C ASN A 123 3.10 9.28 8.03
N ASN A 124 1.81 9.65 8.17
CA ASN A 124 0.74 8.74 8.63
C ASN A 124 -0.36 8.54 7.57
N ALA A 125 -0.06 8.83 6.30
CA ALA A 125 -1.05 8.71 5.23
C ALA A 125 -1.30 7.23 4.91
N ALA A 126 -2.57 6.88 4.71
CA ALA A 126 -3.00 5.51 4.45
C ALA A 126 -4.02 5.46 3.32
N TYR A 127 -4.05 4.33 2.61
CA TYR A 127 -5.21 3.91 1.82
C TYR A 127 -5.99 2.86 2.60
N GLY A 128 -7.26 2.67 2.24
CA GLY A 128 -8.04 1.53 2.69
C GLY A 128 -7.91 0.37 1.72
N THR A 129 -8.00 -0.84 2.26
CA THR A 129 -8.15 -2.06 1.48
C THR A 129 -9.37 -2.83 1.95
N VAL A 130 -10.19 -3.27 0.99
CA VAL A 130 -11.44 -4.01 1.23
C VAL A 130 -11.48 -5.22 0.29
N TRP A 131 -12.10 -6.32 0.72
CA TRP A 131 -12.15 -7.53 -0.09
C TRP A 131 -13.32 -7.60 -1.07
N GLU A 132 -14.40 -6.89 -0.78
CA GLU A 132 -15.62 -6.88 -1.58
C GLU A 132 -16.18 -5.46 -1.57
N LEU A 133 -16.89 -5.06 -2.62
CA LEU A 133 -17.69 -3.84 -2.66
C LEU A 133 -19.16 -4.20 -2.87
N LYS A 134 -20.04 -3.50 -2.15
CA LYS A 134 -21.49 -3.67 -2.28
C LYS A 134 -22.12 -2.41 -2.85
N ASN A 135 -23.07 -2.58 -3.78
CA ASN A 135 -23.83 -1.45 -4.34
C ASN A 135 -24.51 -0.60 -3.26
N THR A 136 -24.92 -1.22 -2.15
CA THR A 136 -25.53 -0.53 -1.00
C THR A 136 -24.60 0.44 -0.27
N TRP A 137 -23.29 0.37 -0.51
CA TRP A 137 -22.30 1.28 0.08
C TRP A 137 -22.08 2.53 -0.76
N ILE A 138 -22.57 2.57 -2.00
CA ILE A 138 -22.40 3.73 -2.88
C ILE A 138 -23.30 4.86 -2.38
N ARG A 139 -22.67 5.98 -1.98
CA ARG A 139 -23.36 7.21 -1.60
C ARG A 139 -23.49 8.18 -2.77
N ASN A 140 -22.48 8.24 -3.61
CA ASN A 140 -22.45 9.14 -4.77
C ASN A 140 -21.61 8.56 -5.91
N VAL A 141 -21.88 9.05 -7.12
CA VAL A 141 -21.13 8.72 -8.33
C VAL A 141 -20.75 10.03 -9.02
N VAL A 142 -19.46 10.35 -9.02
CA VAL A 142 -18.92 11.57 -9.65
C VAL A 142 -18.33 11.19 -11.00
N ALA A 143 -18.96 11.64 -12.07
CA ALA A 143 -18.48 11.43 -13.43
C ALA A 143 -17.49 12.52 -13.85
N TYR A 144 -16.62 12.20 -14.81
CA TYR A 144 -15.77 13.19 -15.47
C TYR A 144 -16.63 14.25 -16.18
N ASP A 145 -16.53 15.52 -15.75
CA ASP A 145 -17.13 16.64 -16.46
C ASP A 145 -16.11 17.31 -17.39
N TYR A 146 -16.34 17.17 -18.70
CA TYR A 146 -15.47 17.69 -19.76
C TYR A 146 -15.42 19.24 -19.80
N THR A 147 -16.34 19.94 -19.13
CA THR A 147 -16.55 21.38 -19.33
C THR A 147 -15.52 22.29 -18.65
N VAL A 148 -14.73 21.82 -17.69
CA VAL A 148 -13.80 22.67 -16.91
C VAL A 148 -12.45 22.92 -17.61
N HIS A 149 -12.07 22.09 -18.58
CA HIS A 149 -10.74 22.16 -19.22
C HIS A 149 -10.68 22.96 -20.52
N LYS A 150 -11.74 23.72 -20.86
CA LYS A 150 -11.81 24.59 -22.06
C LYS A 150 -11.66 26.09 -21.75
N THR A 151 -10.83 26.48 -20.80
CA THR A 151 -10.34 27.87 -20.74
C THR A 151 -8.88 27.88 -21.21
N PRO A 152 -8.59 28.32 -22.45
CA PRO A 152 -7.22 28.62 -22.82
C PRO A 152 -6.73 29.75 -21.93
N GLN A 153 -5.58 29.59 -21.29
CA GLN A 153 -4.85 30.72 -20.73
C GLN A 153 -4.49 31.65 -21.89
N SER A 154 -5.20 32.76 -21.98
CA SER A 154 -4.90 33.91 -22.84
C SER A 154 -3.74 34.73 -22.28
#